data_AF-A0A7C5I0A2-F1
#
_entry.id   AF-A0A7C5I0A2-F1
#
_cell.length_a   1.000
_cell.length_b   1.000
_cell.length_c   1.000
_cell.angle_alpha   90.00
_cell.angle_beta   90.00
_cell.angle_gamma   90.00
#
_symmetry.space_group_name_H-M   'P 1'
#
loop_
_entity.id
_entity.type
_entity.pdbx_description
1 polymer ?
#
loop_
_entity_poly.entity_id
_entity_poly.type
_entity_poly.pdbx_seq_one_letter_code
_entity_poly.pdbx_strand_id
1 'polypeptide(L)'
;MSAMGIGLIIFILLFFVLGVGMYFMVQGSGKRYIIAGKSLPFFLIGSMLLAQSLDANATMGNAAGVYSGGWWAGFQFAFGLALCLLITGLFYAKPLNRMNLLTLPDFYFRRYNWLTEVIVSLLMAFSFAILVAGNFAGSAWIVSIVFEMDYVTALIIIAIFIFIYTVSGGLYSCAATDIVQIYPAMIGFIGCFFYLLADYGWGHFSAAIPDNFVNLAGLTSIADGALLNWAGILALGIGDIVALDFMERIFAAKTPEVAQRGCY
;
A
#
# COMPACT_ATOMS: atom_id res chain seq x y z
N MET A 1 14.80 -23.23 -14.85
CA MET A 1 14.18 -22.19 -14.01
C MET A 1 15.22 -21.65 -13.05
N SER A 2 15.36 -20.33 -12.95
CA SER A 2 16.29 -19.69 -12.02
C SER A 2 15.84 -19.90 -10.56
N ALA A 3 16.77 -19.81 -9.61
CA ALA A 3 16.44 -19.87 -8.17
C ALA A 3 15.42 -18.77 -7.78
N MET A 4 15.50 -17.60 -8.42
CA MET A 4 14.54 -16.51 -8.29
C MET A 4 13.14 -16.92 -8.77
N GLY A 5 13.04 -17.60 -9.92
CA GLY A 5 11.76 -18.10 -10.45
C GLY A 5 11.11 -19.14 -9.54
N ILE A 6 11.91 -20.05 -8.94
CA ILE A 6 11.39 -21.03 -7.97
C ILE A 6 10.87 -20.33 -6.72
N GLY A 7 11.61 -19.36 -6.17
CA GLY A 7 11.17 -18.58 -5.01
C GLY A 7 9.88 -17.81 -5.29
N LEU A 8 9.77 -17.20 -6.46
CA LEU A 8 8.58 -16.46 -6.88
C LEU A 8 7.35 -17.37 -7.01
N ILE A 9 7.50 -18.58 -7.57
CA ILE A 9 6.39 -19.56 -7.64
C ILE A 9 5.95 -19.98 -6.24
N ILE A 10 6.90 -20.29 -5.35
CA ILE A 10 6.57 -20.69 -3.97
C ILE A 10 5.77 -19.58 -3.29
N PHE A 11 6.17 -18.32 -3.48
CA PHE A 11 5.49 -17.17 -2.89
C PHE A 11 4.08 -16.96 -3.46
N ILE A 12 3.92 -17.05 -4.79
CA ILE A 12 2.60 -16.96 -5.45
C ILE A 12 1.66 -18.08 -4.97
N LEU A 13 2.16 -19.32 -4.88
CA LEU A 13 1.39 -20.46 -4.40
C LEU A 13 1.01 -20.33 -2.92
N LEU A 14 1.95 -19.85 -2.10
CA LEU A 14 1.69 -19.56 -0.68
C LEU A 14 0.54 -18.56 -0.54
N PHE A 15 0.57 -17.47 -1.32
CA PHE A 15 -0.47 -16.43 -1.28
C PHE A 15 -1.81 -16.97 -1.75
N PHE A 16 -1.80 -17.75 -2.83
CA PHE A 16 -3.00 -18.37 -3.35
C PHE A 16 -3.64 -19.31 -2.30
N VAL A 17 -2.86 -20.18 -1.68
CA VAL A 17 -3.35 -21.13 -0.67
C VAL A 17 -3.84 -20.41 0.58
N LEU A 18 -3.07 -19.42 1.08
CA LEU A 18 -3.48 -18.64 2.25
C LEU A 18 -4.75 -17.84 1.97
N GLY A 19 -4.78 -17.09 0.86
CA GLY A 19 -5.90 -16.23 0.53
C GLY A 19 -7.19 -17.00 0.24
N VAL A 20 -7.11 -18.11 -0.51
CA VAL A 20 -8.27 -19.00 -0.72
C VAL A 20 -8.67 -19.69 0.59
N GLY A 21 -7.71 -20.08 1.43
CA GLY A 21 -7.97 -20.68 2.74
C GLY A 21 -8.77 -19.77 3.69
N MET A 22 -8.67 -18.45 3.53
CA MET A 22 -9.46 -17.50 4.32
C MET A 22 -10.94 -17.46 3.94
N TYR A 23 -11.37 -18.15 2.87
CA TYR A 23 -12.79 -18.33 2.53
C TYR A 23 -13.61 -18.86 3.72
N PHE A 24 -13.06 -19.78 4.51
CA PHE A 24 -13.73 -20.36 5.67
C PHE A 24 -14.07 -19.33 6.76
N MET A 25 -13.37 -18.19 6.79
CA MET A 25 -13.58 -17.12 7.77
C MET A 25 -14.76 -16.20 7.39
N VAL A 26 -15.11 -16.13 6.10
CA VAL A 26 -16.19 -15.27 5.59
C VAL A 26 -17.56 -15.75 6.08
N GLN A 27 -17.77 -17.07 6.15
CA GLN A 27 -19.02 -17.70 6.65
C GLN A 27 -20.30 -17.13 6.01
N GLY A 28 -20.24 -16.75 4.72
CA GLY A 28 -21.39 -16.21 3.97
C GLY A 28 -21.89 -14.84 4.43
N SER A 29 -21.15 -14.10 5.26
CA SER A 29 -21.55 -12.79 5.77
C SER A 29 -20.84 -11.64 5.03
N GLY A 30 -21.61 -10.75 4.39
CA GLY A 30 -21.06 -9.55 3.73
C GLY A 30 -20.25 -8.65 4.67
N LYS A 31 -20.65 -8.53 5.95
CA LYS A 31 -19.88 -7.80 6.98
C LYS A 31 -18.53 -8.44 7.27
N ARG A 32 -18.46 -9.77 7.25
CA ARG A 32 -17.19 -10.49 7.43
C ARG A 32 -16.32 -10.42 6.19
N TYR A 33 -16.93 -10.35 5.02
CA TYR A 33 -16.24 -10.19 3.76
C TYR A 33 -15.57 -8.81 3.63
N ILE A 34 -16.30 -7.72 3.89
CA ILE A 34 -15.82 -6.35 3.69
C ILE A 34 -14.94 -5.89 4.86
N ILE A 35 -15.37 -6.07 6.11
CA ILE A 35 -14.66 -5.48 7.28
C ILE A 35 -14.15 -6.52 8.28
N ALA A 36 -13.98 -7.79 7.86
CA ALA A 36 -13.50 -8.87 8.74
C ALA A 36 -14.27 -8.96 10.08
N GLY A 37 -15.56 -8.61 10.06
CA GLY A 37 -16.43 -8.62 11.23
C GLY A 37 -16.04 -7.63 12.35
N LYS A 38 -15.20 -6.63 12.08
CA LYS A 38 -14.60 -5.73 13.10
C LYS A 38 -13.87 -6.51 14.21
N SER A 39 -13.08 -7.50 13.83
CA SER A 39 -12.45 -8.41 14.78
C SER A 39 -10.92 -8.36 14.76
N LEU A 40 -10.33 -7.59 13.84
CA LEU A 40 -8.88 -7.61 13.62
C LEU A 40 -8.14 -7.00 14.83
N PRO A 41 -7.16 -7.72 15.39
CA PRO A 41 -6.31 -7.23 16.47
C PRO A 41 -5.29 -6.22 15.93
N PHE A 42 -4.66 -5.51 16.87
CA PHE A 42 -3.67 -4.47 16.58
C PHE A 42 -2.55 -4.91 15.64
N PHE A 43 -1.99 -6.10 15.86
CA PHE A 43 -0.90 -6.61 15.03
C PHE A 43 -1.31 -6.77 13.56
N LEU A 44 -2.56 -7.19 13.28
CA LEU A 44 -3.06 -7.32 11.92
C LEU A 44 -3.27 -5.94 11.30
N ILE A 45 -3.94 -5.02 12.00
CA ILE A 45 -4.20 -3.67 11.47
C ILE A 45 -2.89 -2.94 11.17
N GLY A 46 -1.92 -2.94 12.09
CA GLY A 46 -0.63 -2.31 11.85
C GLY A 46 0.12 -2.95 10.68
N SER A 47 0.16 -4.29 10.62
CA SER A 47 0.82 -5.00 9.49
C SER A 47 0.16 -4.68 8.16
N MET A 48 -1.17 -4.60 8.08
CA MET A 48 -1.90 -4.26 6.86
C MET A 48 -1.68 -2.82 6.42
N LEU A 49 -1.67 -1.87 7.37
CA LEU A 49 -1.38 -0.46 7.08
C LEU A 49 0.07 -0.27 6.59
N LEU A 50 1.02 -1.00 7.19
CA LEU A 50 2.41 -1.04 6.72
C LEU A 50 2.54 -1.72 5.36
N ALA A 51 1.84 -2.83 5.14
CA ALA A 51 1.86 -3.56 3.86
C ALA A 51 1.35 -2.68 2.71
N GLN A 52 0.28 -1.91 2.94
CA GLN A 52 -0.28 -1.00 1.95
C GLN A 52 0.70 0.13 1.56
N SER A 53 1.63 0.48 2.46
CA SER A 53 2.67 1.47 2.17
C SER A 53 3.73 0.94 1.20
N LEU A 54 3.83 -0.38 1.05
CA LEU A 54 4.76 -1.07 0.17
C LEU A 54 4.01 -1.73 -0.99
N ASP A 55 3.68 -0.93 -2.00
CA ASP A 55 3.14 -1.46 -3.25
C ASP A 55 4.11 -1.23 -4.43
N ALA A 56 3.81 -1.84 -5.58
CA ALA A 56 4.66 -1.79 -6.75
C ALA A 56 4.75 -0.36 -7.31
N ASN A 57 3.64 0.38 -7.31
CA ASN A 57 3.57 1.77 -7.78
C ASN A 57 4.42 2.71 -6.92
N ALA A 58 4.23 2.68 -5.61
CA ALA A 58 4.91 3.53 -4.65
C ALA A 58 6.40 3.19 -4.59
N THR A 59 6.76 1.90 -4.60
CA THR A 59 8.17 1.50 -4.53
C THR A 59 8.94 1.92 -5.79
N MET A 60 8.42 1.59 -6.98
CA MET A 60 9.08 1.96 -8.24
C MET A 60 9.00 3.47 -8.49
N GLY A 61 7.87 4.10 -8.14
CA GLY A 61 7.70 5.54 -8.19
C GLY A 61 8.69 6.29 -7.31
N ASN A 62 8.92 5.81 -6.09
CA ASN A 62 9.93 6.36 -5.19
C ASN A 62 11.33 6.20 -5.77
N ALA A 63 11.69 5.01 -6.26
CA ALA A 63 13.00 4.77 -6.84
C ALA A 63 13.25 5.65 -8.08
N ALA A 64 12.27 5.76 -8.99
CA ALA A 64 12.36 6.62 -10.16
C ALA A 64 12.38 8.12 -9.80
N GLY A 65 11.61 8.51 -8.77
CA GLY A 65 11.58 9.87 -8.23
C GLY A 65 12.95 10.27 -7.67
N VAL A 66 13.58 9.42 -6.85
CA VAL A 66 14.92 9.68 -6.34
C VAL A 66 15.95 9.76 -7.47
N TYR A 67 15.88 8.86 -8.45
CA TYR A 67 16.81 8.83 -9.57
C TYR A 67 16.73 10.08 -10.47
N SER A 68 15.53 10.62 -10.69
CA SER A 68 15.30 11.74 -11.61
C SER A 68 15.28 13.12 -10.93
N GLY A 69 14.77 13.21 -9.70
CA GLY A 69 14.49 14.46 -9.01
C GLY A 69 15.20 14.63 -7.66
N GLY A 70 16.09 13.71 -7.28
CA GLY A 70 16.84 13.78 -6.03
C GLY A 70 16.07 13.30 -4.80
N TRP A 71 16.69 13.44 -3.63
CA TRP A 71 16.21 12.84 -2.37
C TRP A 71 14.75 13.20 -2.06
N TRP A 72 14.39 14.48 -2.15
CA TRP A 72 13.05 14.96 -1.81
C TRP A 72 11.95 14.50 -2.77
N ALA A 73 12.30 14.21 -4.03
CA ALA A 73 11.34 13.72 -5.02
C ALA A 73 10.80 12.33 -4.66
N GLY A 74 11.61 11.47 -4.04
CA GLY A 74 11.14 10.19 -3.51
C GLY A 74 10.71 10.24 -2.04
N PHE A 75 11.43 11.00 -1.20
CA PHE A 75 11.15 11.05 0.23
C PHE A 75 9.78 11.65 0.56
N GLN A 76 9.26 12.55 -0.28
CA GLN A 76 7.93 13.15 -0.10
C GLN A 76 6.81 12.12 -0.03
N PHE A 77 6.91 10.98 -0.73
CA PHE A 77 5.90 9.93 -0.71
C PHE A 77 5.85 9.23 0.65
N ALA A 78 7.00 8.77 1.14
CA ALA A 78 7.09 8.11 2.44
C ALA A 78 6.70 9.05 3.59
N PHE A 79 7.16 10.31 3.52
CA PHE A 79 6.83 11.32 4.53
C PHE A 79 5.37 11.73 4.50
N GLY A 80 4.79 11.94 3.30
CA GLY A 80 3.38 12.23 3.12
C GLY A 80 2.48 11.12 3.66
N LEU A 81 2.81 9.86 3.36
CA LEU A 81 2.06 8.72 3.88
C LEU A 81 2.17 8.58 5.40
N ALA A 82 3.37 8.76 5.97
CA ALA A 82 3.55 8.77 7.42
C ALA A 82 2.74 9.89 8.09
N LEU A 83 2.70 11.07 7.47
CA LEU A 83 1.88 12.19 7.94
C LEU A 83 0.37 11.86 7.84
N CYS A 84 -0.07 11.22 6.76
CA CYS A 84 -1.45 10.77 6.58
C CYS A 84 -1.87 9.80 7.69
N LEU A 85 -1.06 8.76 7.95
CA LEU A 85 -1.33 7.80 9.01
C LEU A 85 -1.35 8.47 10.39
N LEU A 86 -0.42 9.39 10.66
CA LEU A 86 -0.37 10.14 11.91
C LEU A 86 -1.63 11.01 12.11
N ILE A 87 -2.04 11.78 11.11
CA ILE A 87 -3.24 12.63 11.15
C ILE A 87 -4.49 11.75 11.32
N THR A 88 -4.56 10.67 10.54
CA THR A 88 -5.65 9.70 10.58
C THR A 88 -5.76 9.07 11.97
N GLY A 89 -4.65 8.61 12.56
CA GLY A 89 -4.60 8.05 13.90
C GLY A 89 -5.04 9.03 14.98
N LEU A 90 -4.60 10.29 14.89
CA LEU A 90 -4.92 11.33 15.89
C LEU A 90 -6.40 11.74 15.85
N PHE A 91 -6.95 12.01 14.67
CA PHE A 91 -8.25 12.68 14.55
C PHE A 91 -9.38 11.80 14.02
N TYR A 92 -9.10 10.86 13.11
CA TYR A 92 -10.14 10.19 12.32
C TYR A 92 -10.38 8.73 12.72
N ALA A 93 -9.34 7.97 13.05
CA ALA A 93 -9.40 6.53 13.25
C ALA A 93 -10.39 6.12 14.36
N LYS A 94 -10.32 6.79 15.52
CA LYS A 94 -11.20 6.52 16.66
C LYS A 94 -12.68 6.87 16.38
N PRO A 95 -13.02 8.10 15.97
CA PRO A 95 -14.40 8.46 15.67
C PRO A 95 -15.02 7.60 14.57
N LEU A 96 -14.28 7.37 13.49
CA LEU A 96 -14.76 6.62 12.33
C LEU A 96 -15.00 5.13 12.66
N ASN A 97 -14.10 4.49 13.42
CA ASN A 97 -14.33 3.11 13.87
C ASN A 97 -15.57 2.98 14.77
N ARG A 98 -15.85 3.99 15.62
CA ARG A 98 -17.05 4.01 16.50
C ARG A 98 -18.36 4.08 15.73
N MET A 99 -18.36 4.64 14.52
CA MET A 99 -19.57 4.78 13.71
C MET A 99 -20.10 3.46 13.13
N ASN A 100 -19.37 2.35 13.23
CA ASN A 100 -19.78 1.04 12.70
C ASN A 100 -20.20 1.12 11.23
N LEU A 101 -19.34 1.72 10.41
CA LEU A 101 -19.49 1.81 8.96
C LEU A 101 -19.05 0.50 8.30
N LEU A 102 -19.66 0.14 7.17
CA LEU A 102 -19.16 -0.95 6.31
C LEU A 102 -18.20 -0.38 5.27
N THR A 103 -18.53 0.78 4.71
CA THR A 103 -17.72 1.45 3.69
C THR A 103 -17.50 2.92 4.05
N LEU A 104 -16.50 3.55 3.44
CA LEU A 104 -16.27 4.98 3.61
C LEU A 104 -17.41 5.83 2.99
N PRO A 105 -17.99 5.50 1.82
CA PRO A 105 -19.21 6.15 1.33
C PRO A 105 -20.39 6.16 2.32
N ASP A 106 -20.56 5.12 3.16
CA ASP A 106 -21.60 5.11 4.19
C ASP A 106 -21.50 6.31 5.15
N PHE A 107 -20.29 6.81 5.40
CA PHE A 107 -20.08 8.01 6.21
C PHE A 107 -20.70 9.24 5.52
N TYR A 108 -20.47 9.38 4.22
CA TYR A 108 -21.00 10.48 3.43
C TYR A 108 -22.52 10.42 3.31
N PHE A 109 -23.10 9.23 3.22
CA PHE A 109 -24.55 9.04 3.30
C PHE A 109 -25.13 9.61 4.60
N ARG A 110 -24.56 9.23 5.75
CA ARG A 110 -25.03 9.66 7.07
C ARG A 110 -24.82 11.15 7.31
N ARG A 111 -23.77 11.73 6.73
CA ARG A 111 -23.38 13.12 6.95
C ARG A 111 -24.06 14.11 6.00
N TYR A 112 -24.34 13.69 4.76
CA TYR A 112 -24.85 14.53 3.68
C TYR A 112 -26.16 13.96 3.11
N ASN A 113 -26.09 13.08 2.10
CA ASN A 113 -27.25 12.44 1.47
C ASN A 113 -26.81 11.26 0.57
N TRP A 114 -27.80 10.56 0.00
CA TRP A 114 -27.61 9.45 -0.95
C TRP A 114 -26.87 9.85 -2.24
N LEU A 115 -27.05 11.08 -2.71
CA LEU A 115 -26.41 11.53 -3.94
C LEU A 115 -24.89 11.67 -3.75
N THR A 116 -24.46 12.23 -2.61
CA THR A 116 -23.05 12.34 -2.25
C THR A 116 -22.41 10.97 -2.08
N GLU A 117 -23.10 10.02 -1.44
CA GLU A 117 -22.63 8.63 -1.31
C GLU A 117 -22.32 8.01 -2.69
N VAL A 118 -23.25 8.11 -3.65
CA VAL A 118 -23.07 7.52 -4.98
C VAL A 118 -21.92 8.20 -5.73
N ILE A 119 -21.86 9.53 -5.72
CA ILE A 119 -20.79 10.28 -6.40
C ILE A 119 -19.43 9.90 -5.82
N VAL A 120 -19.30 9.89 -4.49
CA VAL A 120 -18.04 9.53 -3.81
C VAL A 120 -17.66 8.08 -4.09
N SER A 121 -18.62 7.15 -4.06
CA SER A 121 -18.40 5.74 -4.38
C SER A 121 -17.84 5.55 -5.80
N LEU A 122 -18.42 6.24 -6.79
CA LEU A 122 -17.99 6.15 -8.18
C LEU A 122 -16.59 6.75 -8.38
N LEU A 123 -16.32 7.90 -7.77
CA LEU A 123 -15.00 8.55 -7.83
C LEU A 123 -13.92 7.67 -7.18
N MET A 124 -14.21 7.10 -6.01
CA MET A 124 -13.30 6.17 -5.33
C MET A 124 -13.06 4.93 -6.17
N ALA A 125 -14.11 4.28 -6.68
CA ALA A 125 -13.98 3.09 -7.51
C ALA A 125 -13.11 3.34 -8.75
N PHE A 126 -13.31 4.48 -9.42
CA PHE A 126 -12.50 4.87 -10.58
C PHE A 126 -11.04 5.15 -10.20
N SER A 127 -10.79 5.90 -9.13
CA SER A 127 -9.44 6.21 -8.66
C SER A 127 -8.66 4.95 -8.26
N PHE A 128 -9.29 4.03 -7.52
CA PHE A 128 -8.68 2.77 -7.13
C PHE A 128 -8.47 1.81 -8.31
N ALA A 129 -9.34 1.85 -9.33
CA ALA A 129 -9.11 1.06 -10.54
C ALA A 129 -7.79 1.44 -11.24
N ILE A 130 -7.44 2.73 -11.25
CA ILE A 130 -6.15 3.22 -11.79
C ILE A 130 -4.99 2.71 -10.94
N LEU A 131 -5.10 2.83 -9.61
CA LEU A 131 -4.07 2.36 -8.68
C LEU A 131 -3.82 0.85 -8.85
N VAL A 132 -4.88 0.05 -8.89
CA VAL A 132 -4.81 -1.41 -9.09
C VAL A 132 -4.20 -1.75 -10.45
N ALA A 133 -4.56 -1.03 -11.51
CA ALA A 133 -3.98 -1.23 -12.84
C ALA A 133 -2.45 -1.01 -12.84
N GLY A 134 -1.96 0.04 -12.14
CA GLY A 134 -0.53 0.28 -11.98
C GLY A 134 0.18 -0.84 -11.20
N ASN A 135 -0.44 -1.33 -10.12
CA ASN A 135 0.11 -2.42 -9.33
C ASN A 135 0.17 -3.74 -10.11
N PHE A 136 -0.82 -4.03 -10.94
CA PHE A 136 -0.77 -5.15 -11.88
C PHE A 136 0.30 -4.99 -12.94
N ALA A 137 0.48 -3.78 -13.49
CA ALA A 137 1.53 -3.52 -14.47
C ALA A 137 2.94 -3.78 -13.90
N GLY A 138 3.20 -3.29 -12.69
CA GLY A 138 4.46 -3.55 -11.99
C GLY A 138 4.69 -5.03 -11.69
N SER A 139 3.66 -5.71 -11.19
CA SER A 139 3.73 -7.14 -10.88
C SER A 139 3.97 -7.98 -12.15
N ALA A 140 3.26 -7.68 -13.24
CA ALA A 140 3.39 -8.36 -14.53
C ALA A 140 4.78 -8.17 -15.13
N TRP A 141 5.34 -6.97 -15.01
CA TRP A 141 6.69 -6.67 -15.49
C TRP A 141 7.74 -7.53 -14.77
N ILE A 142 7.68 -7.63 -13.44
CA ILE A 142 8.59 -8.49 -12.66
C ILE A 142 8.49 -9.96 -13.11
N VAL A 143 7.27 -10.49 -13.25
CA VAL A 143 7.05 -11.88 -13.70
C VAL A 143 7.55 -12.10 -15.12
N SER A 144 7.33 -11.16 -16.04
CA SER A 144 7.82 -11.27 -17.43
C SER A 144 9.35 -11.36 -17.49
N ILE A 145 10.07 -10.64 -16.63
CA ILE A 145 11.53 -10.67 -16.56
C ILE A 145 12.01 -12.00 -15.99
N VAL A 146 11.38 -12.47 -14.91
CA VAL A 146 11.84 -13.67 -14.18
C VAL A 146 11.60 -14.96 -14.97
N PHE A 147 10.51 -15.04 -15.72
CA PHE A 147 10.14 -16.23 -16.48
C PHE A 147 10.35 -16.09 -17.99
N GLU A 148 10.91 -14.96 -18.45
CA GLU A 148 11.16 -14.68 -19.88
C GLU A 148 9.90 -14.91 -20.74
N MET A 149 8.73 -14.48 -20.24
CA MET A 149 7.44 -14.63 -20.91
C MET A 149 6.88 -13.29 -21.37
N ASP A 150 5.94 -13.35 -22.32
CA ASP A 150 5.24 -12.15 -22.79
C ASP A 150 4.51 -11.41 -21.65
N TYR A 151 4.59 -10.08 -21.66
CA TYR A 151 4.04 -9.22 -20.62
C TYR A 151 2.52 -9.38 -20.48
N VAL A 152 1.79 -9.46 -21.59
CA VAL A 152 0.32 -9.61 -21.56
C VAL A 152 -0.05 -10.95 -20.95
N THR A 153 0.70 -12.00 -21.28
CA THR A 153 0.53 -13.32 -20.67
C THR A 153 0.80 -13.29 -19.16
N ALA A 154 1.91 -12.68 -18.72
CA ALA A 154 2.23 -12.52 -17.29
C ALA A 154 1.14 -11.74 -16.55
N LEU A 155 0.63 -10.66 -17.15
CA LEU A 155 -0.43 -9.83 -16.60
C LEU A 155 -1.73 -10.61 -16.38
N ILE A 156 -2.17 -11.36 -17.40
CA ILE A 156 -3.40 -12.17 -17.31
C ILE A 156 -3.28 -13.22 -16.21
N ILE A 157 -2.14 -13.90 -16.13
CA ILE A 157 -1.90 -14.92 -15.09
C ILE A 157 -2.01 -14.28 -13.70
N ILE A 158 -1.24 -13.22 -13.42
CA ILE A 158 -1.25 -12.55 -12.11
C ILE A 158 -2.64 -12.02 -11.76
N ALA A 159 -3.32 -11.38 -12.72
CA ALA A 159 -4.65 -10.83 -12.49
C ALA A 159 -5.65 -11.93 -12.10
N ILE A 160 -5.63 -13.09 -12.78
CA ILE A 160 -6.50 -14.23 -12.45
C ILE A 160 -6.18 -14.77 -11.05
N PHE A 161 -4.90 -14.98 -10.74
CA PHE A 161 -4.48 -15.49 -9.42
C PHE A 161 -4.93 -14.55 -8.30
N ILE A 162 -4.67 -13.24 -8.44
CA ILE A 162 -5.05 -12.23 -7.47
C ILE A 162 -6.57 -12.13 -7.32
N PHE A 163 -7.28 -12.15 -8.44
CA PHE A 163 -8.74 -12.13 -8.44
C PHE A 163 -9.33 -13.31 -7.67
N ILE A 164 -8.86 -14.54 -7.92
CA ILE A 164 -9.41 -15.74 -7.28
C ILE A 164 -9.23 -15.69 -5.75
N TYR A 165 -8.02 -15.42 -5.26
CA TYR A 165 -7.81 -15.43 -3.80
C TYR A 165 -8.49 -14.25 -3.10
N THR A 166 -8.58 -13.09 -3.76
CA THR A 166 -9.21 -11.89 -3.19
C THR A 166 -10.73 -12.07 -3.10
N VAL A 167 -11.36 -12.57 -4.17
CA VAL A 167 -12.81 -12.84 -4.20
C VAL A 167 -13.20 -13.96 -3.23
N SER A 168 -12.29 -14.90 -2.96
CA SER A 168 -12.57 -16.01 -2.04
C SER A 168 -12.68 -15.55 -0.58
N GLY A 169 -11.72 -14.77 -0.08
CA GLY A 169 -11.66 -14.44 1.36
C GLY A 169 -11.97 -12.99 1.74
N GLY A 170 -12.14 -12.08 0.76
CA GLY A 170 -12.34 -10.65 1.02
C GLY A 170 -11.21 -10.06 1.87
N LEU A 171 -11.54 -9.18 2.83
CA LEU A 171 -10.54 -8.52 3.68
C LEU A 171 -9.73 -9.52 4.53
N TYR A 172 -10.28 -10.68 4.88
CA TYR A 172 -9.50 -11.71 5.59
C TYR A 172 -8.37 -12.28 4.72
N SER A 173 -8.62 -12.43 3.42
CA SER A 173 -7.61 -12.86 2.44
C SER A 173 -6.45 -11.86 2.42
N CYS A 174 -6.79 -10.59 2.23
CA CYS A 174 -5.82 -9.49 2.23
C CYS A 174 -5.04 -9.43 3.55
N ALA A 175 -5.71 -9.55 4.69
CA ALA A 175 -5.05 -9.53 6.00
C ALA A 175 -4.03 -10.68 6.16
N ALA A 176 -4.36 -11.88 5.68
CA ALA A 176 -3.47 -13.03 5.76
C ALA A 176 -2.25 -12.87 4.83
N THR A 177 -2.45 -12.40 3.60
CA THR A 177 -1.37 -12.15 2.66
C THR A 177 -0.47 -10.99 3.11
N ASP A 178 -1.04 -9.93 3.67
CA ASP A 178 -0.31 -8.74 4.10
C ASP A 178 0.74 -9.05 5.17
N ILE A 179 0.40 -9.87 6.18
CA ILE A 179 1.36 -10.29 7.22
C ILE A 179 2.52 -11.07 6.60
N VAL A 180 2.21 -11.96 5.66
CA VAL A 180 3.21 -12.86 5.08
C VAL A 180 4.08 -12.11 4.08
N GLN A 181 3.59 -11.02 3.49
CA GLN A 181 4.35 -10.24 2.51
C GLN A 181 5.22 -9.15 3.13
N ILE A 182 4.73 -8.45 4.14
CA ILE A 182 5.35 -7.21 4.62
C ILE A 182 6.74 -7.46 5.22
N TYR A 183 6.89 -8.47 6.07
CA TYR A 183 8.17 -8.73 6.73
C TYR A 183 9.25 -9.24 5.76
N PRO A 184 8.98 -10.23 4.88
CA PRO A 184 9.95 -10.63 3.85
C PRO A 184 10.29 -9.50 2.89
N ALA A 185 9.32 -8.66 2.51
CA ALA A 185 9.57 -7.50 1.65
C ALA A 185 10.53 -6.51 2.33
N MET A 186 10.29 -6.15 3.59
CA MET A 186 11.18 -5.28 4.36
C MET A 186 12.59 -5.84 4.48
N ILE A 187 12.72 -7.13 4.83
CA ILE A 187 14.02 -7.82 4.91
C ILE A 187 14.69 -7.84 3.53
N GLY A 188 13.92 -8.03 2.46
CA GLY A 188 14.41 -8.00 1.07
C GLY A 188 14.99 -6.66 0.67
N PHE A 189 14.27 -5.55 0.94
CA PHE A 189 14.77 -4.21 0.63
C PHE A 189 15.99 -3.83 1.47
N ILE A 190 15.95 -4.06 2.79
CA ILE A 190 17.06 -3.76 3.70
C ILE A 190 18.28 -4.64 3.36
N GLY A 191 18.05 -5.92 3.11
CA GLY A 191 19.08 -6.88 2.71
C GLY A 191 19.73 -6.52 1.38
N CYS A 192 18.93 -6.12 0.38
CA CYS A 192 19.43 -5.63 -0.90
C CYS A 192 20.32 -4.39 -0.72
N PHE A 193 19.87 -3.43 0.11
CA PHE A 193 20.66 -2.23 0.42
C PHE A 193 22.02 -2.57 1.05
N PHE A 194 22.04 -3.42 2.08
CA PHE A 194 23.30 -3.81 2.73
C PHE A 194 24.20 -4.68 1.83
N TYR A 195 23.62 -5.54 1.01
CA TYR A 195 24.36 -6.34 0.04
C TYR A 195 25.08 -5.44 -0.96
N LEU A 196 24.37 -4.48 -1.55
CA LEU A 196 24.94 -3.50 -2.48
C LEU A 196 26.01 -2.65 -1.81
N LEU A 197 25.79 -2.22 -0.56
CA LEU A 197 26.78 -1.45 0.20
C LEU A 197 28.05 -2.26 0.50
N ALA A 198 27.93 -3.56 0.79
CA ALA A 198 29.06 -4.43 1.08
C ALA A 198 29.88 -4.75 -0.18
N ASP A 199 29.22 -4.94 -1.33
CA ASP A 199 29.86 -5.33 -2.58
C ASP A 199 30.57 -4.14 -3.27
N TYR A 200 29.90 -2.98 -3.32
CA TYR A 200 30.41 -1.80 -4.03
C TYR A 200 31.07 -0.76 -3.10
N GLY A 201 30.79 -0.80 -1.80
CA GLY A 201 31.26 0.18 -0.82
C GLY A 201 30.54 1.54 -0.92
N TRP A 202 30.51 2.29 0.18
CA TRP A 202 29.88 3.62 0.20
C TRP A 202 30.47 4.61 -0.82
N GLY A 203 31.78 4.51 -1.07
CA GLY A 203 32.50 5.39 -2.00
C GLY A 203 31.94 5.34 -3.43
N HIS A 204 31.47 4.17 -3.88
CA HIS A 204 30.85 4.00 -5.19
C HIS A 204 29.52 4.77 -5.28
N PHE A 205 28.68 4.66 -4.24
CA PHE A 205 27.41 5.36 -4.19
C PHE A 205 27.58 6.87 -4.00
N SER A 206 28.46 7.30 -3.10
CA SER A 206 28.69 8.73 -2.85
C SER A 206 29.24 9.46 -4.07
N ALA A 207 30.02 8.79 -4.92
CA ALA A 207 30.51 9.37 -6.17
C ALA A 207 29.43 9.43 -7.27
N ALA A 208 28.42 8.56 -7.20
CA ALA A 208 27.31 8.52 -8.15
C ALA A 208 26.16 9.48 -7.79
N ILE A 209 26.06 9.91 -6.54
CA ILE A 209 25.04 10.86 -6.06
C ILE A 209 25.46 12.28 -6.47
N PRO A 210 24.69 12.99 -7.32
CA PRO A 210 24.97 14.37 -7.65
C PRO A 210 24.89 15.28 -6.42
N ASP A 211 25.74 16.31 -6.34
CA ASP A 211 25.82 17.22 -5.18
C ASP A 211 24.48 17.90 -4.84
N ASN A 212 23.60 18.10 -5.82
CA ASN A 212 22.28 18.71 -5.65
C ASN A 212 21.19 17.73 -5.18
N PHE A 213 21.45 16.42 -5.13
CA PHE A 213 20.43 15.43 -4.78
C PHE A 213 20.14 15.37 -3.29
N VAL A 214 21.08 15.80 -2.42
CA VAL A 214 20.92 15.81 -0.96
C VAL A 214 20.78 17.25 -0.44
N ASN A 215 20.08 18.11 -1.20
CA ASN A 215 19.87 19.50 -0.80
C ASN A 215 18.71 19.62 0.20
N LEU A 216 19.01 19.69 1.50
CA LEU A 216 18.02 19.92 2.57
C LEU A 216 17.24 21.24 2.41
N ALA A 217 17.77 22.22 1.67
CA ALA A 217 17.05 23.46 1.37
C ALA A 217 15.83 23.24 0.46
N GLY A 218 15.70 22.06 -0.15
CA GLY A 218 14.53 21.64 -0.91
C GLY A 218 13.21 21.60 -0.12
N LEU A 219 13.22 21.83 1.20
CA LEU A 219 12.01 22.06 2.01
C LEU A 219 11.81 23.53 2.45
N THR A 220 12.83 24.36 2.40
CA THR A 220 12.83 25.71 2.99
C THR A 220 12.95 26.82 1.95
N SER A 221 13.54 26.53 0.78
CA SER A 221 13.81 27.48 -0.29
C SER A 221 12.87 27.22 -1.47
N ILE A 222 12.13 28.26 -1.86
CA ILE A 222 11.22 28.20 -3.02
C ILE A 222 12.01 27.95 -4.31
N ALA A 223 13.22 28.49 -4.43
CA ALA A 223 14.09 28.31 -5.59
C ALA A 223 14.55 26.84 -5.75
N ASP A 224 14.64 26.10 -4.65
CA ASP A 224 15.06 24.70 -4.61
C ASP A 224 13.87 23.71 -4.66
N GLY A 225 12.68 24.19 -5.03
CA GLY A 225 11.50 23.34 -5.24
C GLY A 225 10.69 23.03 -3.97
N ALA A 226 10.88 23.77 -2.87
CA ALA A 226 10.12 23.58 -1.63
C ALA A 226 8.61 23.59 -1.82
N LEU A 227 8.09 24.43 -2.73
CA LEU A 227 6.66 24.48 -3.00
C LEU A 227 6.13 23.15 -3.56
N LEU A 228 6.86 22.53 -4.50
CA LEU A 228 6.47 21.26 -5.11
C LEU A 228 6.58 20.11 -4.11
N ASN A 229 7.64 20.09 -3.31
CA ASN A 229 7.84 19.07 -2.28
C ASN A 229 6.75 19.14 -1.20
N TRP A 230 6.43 20.35 -0.70
CA TRP A 230 5.32 20.52 0.25
C TRP A 230 3.97 20.23 -0.38
N ALA A 231 3.75 20.60 -1.65
CA ALA A 231 2.51 20.27 -2.34
C ALA A 231 2.33 18.74 -2.44
N GLY A 232 3.37 17.99 -2.78
CA GLY A 232 3.34 16.52 -2.82
C GLY A 232 3.12 15.89 -1.44
N ILE A 233 3.85 16.35 -0.43
CA ILE A 233 3.69 15.88 0.97
C ILE A 233 2.27 16.11 1.46
N LEU A 234 1.70 17.30 1.23
CA LEU A 234 0.35 17.63 1.68
C LEU A 234 -0.73 16.96 0.83
N ALA A 235 -0.50 16.80 -0.47
CA ALA A 235 -1.41 16.08 -1.35
C ALA A 235 -1.58 14.63 -0.89
N LEU A 236 -0.49 13.92 -0.56
CA LEU A 236 -0.56 12.58 0.01
C LEU A 236 -1.03 12.60 1.47
N GLY A 237 -0.46 13.48 2.30
CA GLY A 237 -0.75 13.57 3.72
C GLY A 237 -2.22 13.86 4.06
N ILE A 238 -2.90 14.66 3.23
CA ILE A 238 -4.31 15.01 3.41
C ILE A 238 -5.20 14.20 2.48
N GLY A 239 -4.77 13.96 1.23
CA GLY A 239 -5.56 13.24 0.24
C GLY A 239 -5.82 11.78 0.62
N ASP A 240 -4.79 11.10 1.13
CA ASP A 240 -4.91 9.67 1.46
C ASP A 240 -5.73 9.41 2.74
N ILE A 241 -6.10 10.45 3.49
CA ILE A 241 -7.02 10.30 4.63
C ILE A 241 -8.34 9.70 4.15
N VAL A 242 -8.76 10.03 2.92
CA VAL A 242 -10.02 9.54 2.35
C VAL A 242 -9.80 8.27 1.51
N ALA A 243 -8.61 7.67 1.56
CA ALA A 243 -8.33 6.45 0.82
C ALA A 243 -9.12 5.26 1.39
N LEU A 244 -9.79 4.54 0.49
CA LEU A 244 -10.73 3.47 0.82
C LEU A 244 -10.02 2.30 1.49
N ASP A 245 -8.83 1.97 1.01
CA ASP A 245 -7.97 0.93 1.57
C ASP A 245 -7.63 1.19 3.03
N PHE A 246 -7.09 2.35 3.40
CA PHE A 246 -6.76 2.68 4.80
C PHE A 246 -8.00 2.68 5.68
N MET A 247 -9.09 3.30 5.23
CA MET A 247 -10.31 3.41 6.00
C MET A 247 -10.98 2.06 6.24
N GLU A 248 -10.92 1.13 5.28
CA GLU A 248 -11.42 -0.24 5.45
C GLU A 248 -10.70 -0.99 6.59
N ARG A 249 -9.37 -0.84 6.72
CA ARG A 249 -8.60 -1.45 7.83
C ARG A 249 -8.98 -0.80 9.17
N ILE A 250 -9.17 0.52 9.19
CA ILE A 250 -9.63 1.24 10.38
C ILE A 250 -11.02 0.74 10.80
N PHE A 251 -11.93 0.50 9.86
CA PHE A 251 -13.25 -0.05 10.18
C PHE A 251 -13.19 -1.49 10.67
N ALA A 252 -12.27 -2.29 10.15
CA ALA A 252 -12.08 -3.69 10.51
C ALA A 252 -11.41 -3.91 11.88
N ALA A 253 -10.81 -2.88 12.47
CA ALA A 253 -10.20 -2.93 13.79
C ALA A 253 -11.21 -3.28 14.89
N LYS A 254 -10.78 -4.14 15.83
CA LYS A 254 -11.60 -4.64 16.95
C LYS A 254 -12.14 -3.54 17.86
N THR A 255 -11.32 -2.52 18.14
CA THR A 255 -11.73 -1.39 18.97
C THR A 255 -11.22 -0.07 18.38
N PRO A 256 -11.82 1.08 18.75
CA PRO A 256 -11.34 2.39 18.34
C PRO A 256 -9.88 2.65 18.74
N GLU A 257 -9.45 2.13 19.88
CA GLU A 257 -8.08 2.25 20.38
C GLU A 257 -7.11 1.42 19.54
N VAL A 258 -7.53 0.23 19.10
CA VAL A 258 -6.76 -0.60 18.16
C VAL A 258 -6.65 0.11 16.81
N ALA A 259 -7.73 0.71 16.33
CA ALA A 259 -7.76 1.45 15.07
C ALA A 259 -6.77 2.63 15.09
N GLN A 260 -6.78 3.43 16.17
CA GLN A 260 -5.84 4.53 16.34
C GLN A 260 -4.40 4.05 16.50
N ARG A 261 -4.16 3.06 17.35
CA ARG A 261 -2.79 2.58 17.59
C ARG A 261 -2.18 1.98 16.33
N GLY A 262 -2.97 1.30 15.50
CA GLY A 262 -2.48 0.73 14.26
C GLY A 262 -1.96 1.76 13.25
N CYS A 263 -2.36 3.03 13.38
CA CYS A 263 -1.88 4.12 12.54
C CYS A 263 -0.52 4.69 12.98
N TYR A 264 -0.01 4.31 14.17
CA TYR A 264 1.30 4.74 14.68
C TYR A 264 2.34 3.63 14.51
#